data_AF-A0A1Q7FDV7-F1
#
_entry.id   AF-A0A1Q7FDV7-F1
#
_cell.length_a   1.000
_cell.length_b   1.000
_cell.length_c   1.000
_cell.angle_alpha   90.00
_cell.angle_beta   90.00
_cell.angle_gamma   90.00
#
_symmetry.space_group_name_H-M   'P 1'
#
loop_
_entity.id
_entity.type
_entity.pdbx_description
1 polymer ?
#
loop_
_entity_poly.entity_id
_entity_poly.type
_entity_poly.pdbx_seq_one_letter_code
_entity_poly.pdbx_strand_id
1 'polypeptide(L)'
;MLFKKNGSVKERANAALASLQRNAYAMGILRSRLESRINFILSANSKSESCQEMTRMLELVKNGEMILHEMSEKIESTRYLEDFIMIIEGAASSVSEIKDDIGQMVPAAEAALEEIHHAISKLSGGHAVDLRHEIEPAILAEVTVALAAGNVNSTRDEVKEEAGLAQEKKVDESERVPA
;
A
#
# COMPACT_ATOMS: atom_id res chain seq x y z
N MET A 1 -13.95 11.61 -43.00
CA MET A 1 -12.68 11.11 -42.43
C MET A 1 -12.92 9.68 -41.98
N LEU A 2 -12.17 8.71 -42.51
CA LEU A 2 -12.24 7.30 -42.13
C LEU A 2 -11.36 7.07 -40.90
N PHE A 3 -11.93 6.58 -39.81
CA PHE A 3 -11.18 6.17 -38.63
C PHE A 3 -10.19 5.07 -39.01
N LYS A 4 -8.88 5.30 -38.82
CA LYS A 4 -7.89 4.23 -38.94
C LYS A 4 -8.17 3.20 -37.85
N LYS A 5 -8.66 2.02 -38.24
CA LYS A 5 -9.06 0.94 -37.33
C LYS A 5 -7.91 0.42 -36.44
N ASN A 6 -6.66 0.72 -36.80
CA ASN A 6 -5.45 0.19 -36.18
C ASN A 6 -4.75 1.17 -35.21
N GLY A 7 -5.36 2.32 -34.89
CA GLY A 7 -4.79 3.28 -33.94
C GLY A 7 -5.09 2.94 -32.48
N SER A 8 -4.30 3.48 -31.56
CA SER A 8 -4.53 3.36 -30.12
C SER A 8 -5.93 3.89 -29.74
N VAL A 9 -6.51 3.44 -28.63
CA VAL A 9 -7.76 3.98 -28.06
C VAL A 9 -7.64 5.50 -27.89
N LYS A 10 -6.51 6.01 -27.38
CA LYS A 10 -6.26 7.45 -27.25
C LYS A 10 -6.26 8.17 -28.59
N GLU A 11 -5.61 7.62 -29.61
CA GLU A 11 -5.64 8.19 -30.97
C GLU A 11 -7.05 8.20 -31.57
N ARG A 12 -7.79 7.10 -31.43
CA ARG A 12 -9.16 6.99 -31.92
C ARG A 12 -10.10 7.93 -31.18
N ALA A 13 -9.95 8.06 -29.87
CA ALA A 13 -10.71 8.99 -29.04
C ALA A 13 -10.41 10.44 -29.42
N ASN A 14 -9.13 10.81 -29.63
CA ASN A 14 -8.75 12.14 -30.12
C ASN A 14 -9.39 12.47 -31.48
N ALA A 15 -9.35 11.52 -32.43
CA ALA A 15 -9.94 11.71 -33.75
C ALA A 15 -11.47 11.84 -33.68
N ALA A 16 -12.12 11.02 -32.85
CA ALA A 16 -13.56 11.08 -32.64
C ALA A 16 -13.98 12.39 -31.97
N LEU A 17 -13.25 12.83 -30.95
CA LEU A 17 -13.48 14.10 -30.26
C LEU A 17 -13.37 15.28 -31.22
N ALA A 18 -12.30 15.34 -32.03
CA ALA A 18 -12.14 16.40 -33.02
C ALA A 18 -13.29 16.42 -34.04
N SER A 19 -13.77 15.23 -34.45
CA SER A 19 -14.94 15.12 -35.32
C SER A 19 -16.23 15.59 -34.63
N LEU A 20 -16.46 15.20 -33.37
CA LEU A 20 -17.64 15.62 -32.61
C LEU A 20 -17.65 17.13 -32.39
N GLN A 21 -16.53 17.73 -32.01
CA GLN A 21 -16.38 19.18 -31.84
C GLN A 21 -16.68 19.93 -33.13
N ARG A 22 -16.17 19.44 -34.27
CA ARG A 22 -16.47 20.03 -35.59
C ARG A 22 -17.96 19.95 -35.93
N ASN A 23 -18.60 18.82 -35.64
CA ASN A 23 -20.02 18.63 -35.89
C ASN A 23 -20.88 19.49 -34.95
N ALA A 24 -20.52 19.60 -33.67
CA ALA A 24 -21.19 20.46 -32.71
C ALA A 24 -21.11 21.92 -33.13
N TYR A 25 -19.93 22.38 -33.56
CA TYR A 25 -19.76 23.72 -34.12
C TYR A 25 -20.64 23.96 -35.35
N ALA A 26 -20.70 23.00 -36.28
CA ALA A 26 -21.56 23.10 -37.46
C ALA A 26 -23.06 23.15 -37.09
N MET A 27 -23.49 22.39 -36.07
CA MET A 27 -24.85 22.46 -35.53
C MET A 27 -25.13 23.82 -34.87
N GLY A 28 -24.18 24.39 -34.13
CA GLY A 28 -24.32 25.73 -33.55
C GLY A 28 -24.50 26.83 -34.62
N ILE A 29 -23.79 26.72 -35.75
CA ILE A 29 -24.00 27.60 -36.92
C ILE A 29 -25.42 27.40 -37.49
N LEU A 30 -25.84 26.14 -37.69
CA LEU A 30 -27.15 25.83 -38.24
C LEU A 30 -28.28 26.33 -37.32
N ARG A 31 -28.14 26.15 -36.01
CA ARG A 31 -29.04 26.65 -34.98
C ARG A 31 -29.19 28.17 -35.09
N SER A 32 -28.07 28.89 -35.11
CA SER A 32 -28.05 30.36 -35.22
C SER A 32 -28.73 30.85 -36.50
N ARG A 33 -28.50 30.17 -37.63
CA ARG A 33 -29.15 30.48 -38.91
C ARG A 33 -30.66 30.23 -38.88
N LEU A 34 -31.09 29.12 -38.30
CA LEU A 34 -32.52 28.80 -38.14
C LEU A 34 -33.20 29.81 -37.22
N GLU A 35 -32.61 30.13 -36.06
CA GLU A 35 -33.12 31.14 -35.13
C GLU A 35 -33.29 32.50 -35.81
N SER A 36 -32.26 32.96 -36.53
CA SER A 36 -32.33 34.21 -37.29
C SER A 36 -33.44 34.22 -38.34
N ARG A 37 -33.58 33.12 -39.09
CA ARG A 37 -34.58 33.02 -40.16
C ARG A 37 -36.01 32.92 -39.63
N ILE A 38 -36.22 32.18 -38.54
CA ILE A 38 -37.51 32.10 -37.85
C ILE A 38 -37.89 33.49 -37.32
N ASN A 39 -36.97 34.18 -36.66
CA ASN A 39 -37.22 35.53 -36.14
C ASN A 39 -37.55 36.52 -37.27
N PHE A 40 -36.88 36.43 -38.41
CA PHE A 40 -37.19 37.25 -39.59
C PHE A 40 -38.63 37.00 -40.10
N ILE A 41 -39.03 35.75 -40.27
CA ILE A 41 -40.37 35.38 -40.77
C ILE A 41 -41.48 35.80 -39.79
N LEU A 42 -41.22 35.64 -38.49
CA LEU A 42 -42.12 36.07 -37.43
C LEU A 42 -42.27 37.60 -37.41
N SER A 43 -41.17 38.34 -37.61
CA SER A 43 -41.20 39.81 -37.68
C SER A 43 -41.98 40.34 -38.88
N ALA A 44 -42.07 39.55 -39.96
CA ALA A 44 -42.88 39.86 -41.14
C ALA A 44 -44.38 39.50 -40.99
N ASN A 45 -44.84 39.14 -39.77
CA ASN A 45 -46.21 38.72 -39.46
C ASN A 45 -46.74 37.53 -40.30
N SER A 46 -45.81 36.72 -40.84
CA SER A 46 -46.14 35.58 -41.70
C SER A 46 -46.08 34.28 -40.90
N LYS A 47 -47.13 33.97 -40.12
CA LYS A 47 -47.30 32.63 -39.55
C LYS A 47 -47.71 31.67 -40.67
N SER A 48 -46.73 31.01 -41.27
CA SER A 48 -46.93 29.98 -42.29
C SER A 48 -46.57 28.59 -41.77
N GLU A 49 -47.10 27.56 -42.41
CA GLU A 49 -46.72 26.16 -42.18
C GLU A 49 -45.19 25.96 -42.26
N SER A 50 -44.54 26.65 -43.19
CA SER A 50 -43.08 26.66 -43.33
C SER A 50 -42.35 27.21 -42.09
N CYS A 51 -42.93 28.19 -41.39
CA CYS A 51 -42.37 28.67 -40.12
C CYS A 51 -42.45 27.60 -39.03
N GLN A 52 -43.54 26.84 -38.98
CA GLN A 52 -43.72 25.75 -38.01
C GLN A 52 -42.78 24.56 -38.28
N GLU A 53 -42.51 24.25 -39.54
CA GLU A 53 -41.50 23.27 -39.95
C GLU A 53 -40.09 23.71 -39.53
N MET A 54 -39.72 24.97 -39.76
CA MET A 54 -38.43 25.50 -39.32
C MET A 54 -38.27 25.45 -37.80
N THR A 55 -39.32 25.73 -37.03
CA THR A 55 -39.29 25.58 -35.56
C THR A 55 -39.05 24.13 -35.14
N ARG A 56 -39.72 23.16 -35.77
CA ARG A 56 -39.45 21.72 -35.54
C ARG A 56 -38.01 21.35 -35.89
N MET A 57 -37.49 21.86 -37.00
CA MET A 57 -36.09 21.63 -37.38
C MET A 57 -35.12 22.26 -36.37
N LEU A 58 -35.43 23.44 -35.84
CA LEU A 58 -34.62 24.09 -34.81
C LEU A 58 -34.53 23.25 -33.53
N GLU A 59 -35.63 22.65 -33.09
CA GLU A 59 -35.64 21.73 -31.95
C GLU A 59 -34.76 20.49 -32.20
N LEU A 60 -34.85 19.89 -33.39
CA LEU A 60 -33.99 18.77 -33.75
C LEU A 60 -32.50 19.14 -33.75
N VAL A 61 -32.15 20.34 -34.23
CA VAL A 61 -30.77 20.83 -34.22
C VAL A 61 -30.28 21.08 -32.79
N LYS A 62 -31.11 21.66 -31.92
CA LYS A 62 -30.78 21.85 -30.49
C LYS A 62 -30.55 20.51 -29.78
N ASN A 63 -31.42 19.53 -30.02
CA ASN A 63 -31.26 18.19 -29.47
C ASN A 63 -29.98 17.52 -29.99
N GLY A 64 -29.68 17.66 -31.28
CA GLY A 64 -28.44 17.16 -31.87
C GLY A 64 -27.19 17.81 -31.27
N GLU A 65 -27.19 19.14 -31.07
CA GLU A 65 -26.10 19.89 -30.46
C GLU A 65 -25.82 19.38 -29.03
N MET A 66 -26.88 19.18 -28.24
CA MET A 66 -26.80 18.62 -26.88
C MET A 66 -26.21 17.21 -26.87
N ILE A 67 -26.69 16.31 -27.74
CA ILE A 67 -26.17 14.94 -27.84
C ILE A 67 -24.68 14.94 -28.21
N LEU A 68 -24.28 15.78 -29.17
CA LEU A 68 -22.87 15.87 -29.57
C LEU A 68 -21.98 16.38 -28.44
N HIS A 69 -22.49 17.29 -27.60
CA HIS A 69 -21.79 17.76 -26.41
C HIS A 69 -21.61 16.64 -25.39
N GLU A 70 -22.68 15.94 -25.03
CA GLU A 70 -22.64 14.81 -24.09
C GLU A 70 -21.72 13.68 -24.58
N MET A 71 -21.76 13.37 -25.88
CA MET A 71 -20.85 12.38 -26.47
C MET A 71 -19.38 12.84 -26.40
N SER A 72 -19.12 14.14 -26.53
CA SER A 72 -17.76 14.68 -26.44
C SER A 72 -17.19 14.48 -25.03
N GLU A 73 -17.98 14.70 -23.97
CA GLU A 73 -17.57 14.45 -22.59
C GLU A 73 -17.24 12.97 -22.33
N LYS A 74 -18.06 12.05 -22.86
CA LYS A 74 -17.83 10.60 -22.74
C LYS A 74 -16.56 10.16 -23.49
N ILE A 75 -16.33 10.70 -24.68
CA ILE A 75 -15.10 10.41 -25.44
C ILE A 75 -13.86 11.00 -24.76
N GLU A 76 -13.96 12.16 -24.12
CA GLU A 76 -12.86 12.74 -23.36
C GLU A 76 -12.38 11.78 -22.27
N SER A 77 -13.31 11.19 -21.51
CA SER A 77 -12.99 10.16 -20.50
C SER A 77 -12.30 8.93 -21.11
N THR A 78 -12.69 8.54 -22.33
CA THR A 78 -12.13 7.36 -23.01
C THR A 78 -10.65 7.55 -23.37
N ARG A 79 -10.16 8.79 -23.49
CA ARG A 79 -8.74 9.09 -23.78
C ARG A 79 -7.79 8.60 -22.69
N TYR A 80 -8.28 8.46 -21.46
CA TYR A 80 -7.50 8.03 -20.29
C TYR A 80 -7.57 6.52 -20.04
N LEU A 81 -8.37 5.78 -20.81
CA LEU A 81 -8.59 4.36 -20.58
C LEU A 81 -7.31 3.53 -20.77
N GLU A 82 -6.49 3.85 -21.77
CA GLU A 82 -5.19 3.18 -21.99
C GLU A 82 -4.24 3.39 -20.81
N ASP A 83 -4.12 4.63 -20.36
CA ASP A 83 -3.26 4.99 -19.23
C ASP A 83 -3.73 4.27 -17.95
N PHE A 84 -5.05 4.17 -17.73
CA PHE A 84 -5.64 3.44 -16.61
C PHE A 84 -5.36 1.93 -16.65
N ILE A 85 -5.49 1.29 -17.82
CA ILE A 85 -5.18 -0.13 -18.00
C ILE A 85 -3.71 -0.40 -17.67
N MET A 86 -2.80 0.44 -18.19
CA MET A 86 -1.36 0.31 -17.93
C MET A 86 -1.02 0.39 -16.44
N ILE A 87 -1.69 1.28 -15.69
CA ILE A 87 -1.52 1.39 -14.23
C ILE A 87 -1.98 0.09 -13.53
N ILE A 88 -3.13 -0.47 -13.92
CA ILE A 88 -3.64 -1.72 -13.33
C ILE A 88 -2.70 -2.88 -13.62
N GLU A 89 -2.22 -3.00 -14.86
CA GLU A 89 -1.26 -4.03 -15.25
C GLU A 89 0.04 -3.92 -14.44
N GLY A 90 0.56 -2.70 -14.28
CA GLY A 90 1.73 -2.45 -13.44
C GLY A 90 1.51 -2.82 -11.96
N ALA A 91 0.35 -2.45 -11.40
CA ALA A 91 -0.01 -2.81 -10.03
C ALA A 91 -0.13 -4.33 -9.85
N ALA A 92 -0.74 -5.03 -10.81
CA ALA A 92 -0.85 -6.49 -10.79
C ALA A 92 0.53 -7.18 -10.84
N SER A 93 1.45 -6.67 -11.68
CA SER A 93 2.84 -7.17 -11.74
C SER A 93 3.54 -6.97 -10.40
N SER A 94 3.47 -5.77 -9.84
CA SER A 94 4.11 -5.46 -8.55
C SER A 94 3.56 -6.30 -7.40
N VAL A 95 2.26 -6.56 -7.36
CA VAL A 95 1.64 -7.45 -6.36
C VAL A 95 2.14 -8.89 -6.53
N SER A 96 2.33 -9.36 -7.76
CA SER A 96 2.90 -10.69 -8.01
C SER A 96 4.33 -10.79 -7.51
N GLU A 97 5.16 -9.78 -7.79
CA GLU A 97 6.56 -9.73 -7.33
C GLU A 97 6.63 -9.74 -5.79
N ILE A 98 5.85 -8.89 -5.11
CA ILE A 98 5.79 -8.86 -3.65
C ILE A 98 5.35 -10.22 -3.08
N LYS A 99 4.37 -10.86 -3.71
CA LYS A 99 3.91 -12.19 -3.29
C LYS A 99 5.02 -13.22 -3.42
N ASP A 100 5.78 -13.20 -4.51
CA ASP A 100 6.88 -14.12 -4.74
C ASP A 100 8.02 -13.88 -3.73
N ASP A 101 8.35 -12.62 -3.46
CA ASP A 101 9.34 -12.21 -2.45
C ASP A 101 8.93 -12.69 -1.04
N ILE A 102 7.69 -12.44 -0.63
CA ILE A 102 7.16 -12.92 0.66
C ILE A 102 7.20 -14.45 0.73
N GLY A 103 6.84 -15.13 -0.37
CA GLY A 103 6.86 -16.58 -0.48
C GLY A 103 8.25 -17.18 -0.28
N GLN A 104 9.32 -16.46 -0.61
CA GLN A 104 10.71 -16.88 -0.38
C GLN A 104 11.24 -16.42 0.98
N MET A 105 10.90 -15.20 1.40
CA MET A 105 11.42 -14.59 2.62
C MET A 105 10.88 -15.25 3.89
N VAL A 106 9.60 -15.61 3.92
CA VAL A 106 8.98 -16.22 5.11
C VAL A 106 9.64 -17.56 5.47
N PRO A 107 9.79 -18.53 4.55
CA PRO A 107 10.49 -19.78 4.85
C PRO A 107 11.95 -19.58 5.25
N ALA A 108 12.65 -18.61 4.64
CA ALA A 108 14.03 -18.29 4.99
C ALA A 108 14.14 -17.73 6.43
N ALA A 109 13.21 -16.85 6.81
CA ALA A 109 13.13 -16.31 8.17
C ALA A 109 12.78 -17.41 9.19
N GLU A 110 11.83 -18.30 8.88
CA GLU A 110 11.49 -19.45 9.72
C GLU A 110 12.67 -20.39 9.91
N ALA A 111 13.41 -20.71 8.84
CA ALA A 111 14.61 -21.56 8.92
C ALA A 111 15.72 -20.93 9.77
N ALA A 112 15.96 -19.61 9.63
CA ALA A 112 16.94 -18.90 10.45
C ALA A 112 16.53 -18.88 11.94
N LEU A 113 15.24 -18.72 12.24
CA LEU A 113 14.73 -18.79 13.60
C LEU A 113 14.89 -20.18 14.22
N GLU A 114 14.65 -21.24 13.44
CA GLU A 114 14.86 -22.62 13.88
C GLU A 114 16.33 -22.90 14.18
N GLU A 115 17.25 -22.42 13.33
CA GLU A 115 18.70 -22.55 13.55
C GLU A 115 19.14 -21.85 14.85
N ILE A 116 18.64 -20.62 15.08
CA ILE A 116 18.89 -19.88 16.32
C ILE A 116 18.37 -20.66 17.54
N HIS A 117 17.14 -21.18 17.46
CA HIS A 117 16.53 -21.95 18.55
C HIS A 117 17.35 -23.21 18.88
N HIS A 118 17.81 -23.92 17.86
CA HIS A 118 18.67 -25.08 18.01
C HIS A 118 20.05 -24.71 18.61
N ALA A 119 20.66 -23.60 18.20
CA ALA A 119 21.90 -23.11 18.77
C ALA A 119 21.76 -22.76 20.26
N ILE A 120 20.68 -22.07 20.64
CA ILE A 120 20.35 -21.76 22.05
C ILE A 120 20.14 -23.04 22.85
N SER A 121 19.39 -24.01 22.31
CA SER A 121 19.11 -25.28 22.97
C SER A 121 20.39 -26.08 23.26
N LYS A 122 21.33 -26.11 22.31
CA LYS A 122 22.64 -26.74 22.50
C LYS A 122 23.45 -26.10 23.62
N LEU A 123 23.48 -24.77 23.68
CA LEU A 123 24.17 -24.03 24.75
C LEU A 123 23.53 -24.29 26.12
N SER A 124 22.20 -24.34 26.18
CA SER A 124 21.46 -24.61 27.42
C SER A 124 21.60 -26.05 27.93
N GLY A 125 21.79 -27.03 27.05
CA GLY A 125 21.90 -28.45 27.42
C GLY A 125 23.31 -28.90 27.81
N GLY A 126 24.36 -28.32 27.21
CA GLY A 126 25.75 -28.72 27.48
C GLY A 126 26.31 -28.15 28.78
N HIS A 127 25.97 -26.91 29.13
CA HIS A 127 26.62 -26.21 30.24
C HIS A 127 26.13 -26.66 31.63
N ALA A 128 24.90 -27.18 31.75
CA ALA A 128 24.33 -27.60 33.03
C ALA A 128 24.82 -28.98 33.50
N VAL A 129 25.24 -29.85 32.58
CA VAL A 129 25.69 -31.21 32.90
C VAL A 129 27.18 -31.24 33.22
N ASP A 130 27.99 -30.44 32.51
CA ASP A 130 29.45 -30.41 32.67
C ASP A 130 29.86 -29.77 34.02
N LEU A 131 29.25 -28.64 34.39
CA LEU A 131 29.52 -27.97 35.67
C LEU A 131 29.11 -28.84 36.88
N ARG A 132 28.05 -29.66 36.79
CA ARG A 132 27.71 -30.57 37.88
C ARG A 132 28.69 -31.72 38.02
N HIS A 133 29.18 -32.30 36.92
CA HIS A 133 30.13 -33.41 36.96
C HIS A 133 31.54 -32.98 37.35
N GLU A 134 31.93 -31.73 37.09
CA GLU A 134 33.27 -31.24 37.44
C GLU A 134 33.34 -30.72 38.88
N ILE A 135 32.27 -30.10 39.38
CA ILE A 135 32.25 -29.46 40.71
C ILE A 135 31.90 -30.46 41.82
N GLU A 136 30.98 -31.40 41.60
CA GLU A 136 30.52 -32.33 42.65
C GLU A 136 31.64 -33.25 43.18
N PRO A 137 32.51 -33.85 42.34
CA PRO A 137 33.63 -34.67 42.82
C PRO A 137 34.71 -33.85 43.51
N ALA A 138 34.95 -32.61 43.06
CA ALA A 138 35.96 -31.72 43.64
C ALA A 138 35.57 -31.26 45.05
N ILE A 139 34.31 -30.88 45.25
CA ILE A 139 33.78 -30.51 46.57
C ILE A 139 33.80 -31.74 47.51
N LEU A 140 33.40 -32.92 47.03
CA LEU A 140 33.43 -34.13 47.86
C LEU A 140 34.86 -34.54 48.25
N ALA A 141 35.83 -34.38 47.35
CA ALA A 141 37.24 -34.61 47.65
C ALA A 141 37.78 -33.58 48.65
N GLU A 142 37.46 -32.30 48.49
CA GLU A 142 37.87 -31.23 49.40
C GLU A 142 37.26 -31.40 50.80
N VAL A 143 35.98 -31.77 50.89
CA VAL A 143 35.30 -32.08 52.17
C VAL A 143 35.91 -33.31 52.84
N THR A 144 36.28 -34.33 52.06
CA THR A 144 36.93 -35.54 52.60
C THR A 144 38.35 -35.24 53.10
N VAL A 145 39.10 -34.39 52.40
CA VAL A 145 40.42 -33.92 52.83
C VAL A 145 40.30 -33.02 54.07
N ALA A 146 39.33 -32.13 54.13
CA ALA A 146 39.07 -31.28 55.29
C ALA A 146 38.61 -32.08 56.52
N LEU A 147 37.81 -33.13 56.34
CA LEU A 147 37.42 -34.06 57.41
C LEU A 147 38.61 -34.91 57.88
N ALA A 148 39.50 -35.33 56.97
CA ALA A 148 40.72 -36.04 57.32
C ALA A 148 41.74 -35.13 58.03
N ALA A 149 41.80 -33.84 57.66
CA ALA A 149 42.65 -32.82 58.28
C ALA A 149 42.07 -32.31 59.63
N GLY A 150 40.76 -32.38 59.80
CA GLY A 150 40.03 -31.88 60.98
C GLY A 150 40.12 -32.76 62.24
N ASN A 151 40.81 -33.90 62.22
CA ASN A 151 40.97 -34.76 63.39
C ASN A 151 42.27 -34.50 64.20
N VAL A 152 42.92 -33.35 64.01
CA VAL A 152 44.06 -32.93 64.85
C VAL A 152 43.85 -31.50 65.38
N ASN A 153 43.41 -31.48 66.64
CA ASN A 153 43.53 -30.43 67.66
C ASN A 153 42.39 -29.41 67.83
N SER A 154 41.54 -29.80 68.78
CA SER A 154 41.02 -28.95 69.86
C SER A 154 41.99 -27.84 70.31
N THR A 155 41.38 -26.71 70.69
CA THR A 155 41.92 -25.52 71.40
C THR A 155 42.67 -24.52 70.50
N ARG A 156 42.41 -23.21 70.51
CA ARG A 156 41.64 -22.36 71.43
C ARG A 156 41.43 -20.97 70.80
N ASP A 157 40.30 -20.38 71.17
CA ASP A 157 39.85 -18.97 71.18
C ASP A 157 40.81 -17.84 70.77
N GLU A 158 40.26 -16.84 70.05
CA GLU A 158 39.90 -15.49 70.54
C GLU A 158 39.38 -14.65 69.34
N VAL A 159 38.07 -14.37 69.20
CA VAL A 159 37.23 -13.31 69.80
C VAL A 159 37.44 -11.89 69.21
N LYS A 160 36.38 -11.41 68.53
CA LYS A 160 35.93 -10.00 68.26
C LYS A 160 36.85 -9.13 67.38
N GLU A 161 36.38 -8.18 66.57
CA GLU A 161 35.36 -7.14 66.75
C GLU A 161 35.03 -6.56 65.35
N GLU A 162 33.75 -6.50 64.97
CA GLU A 162 32.97 -5.28 64.65
C GLU A 162 33.16 -4.54 63.30
N ALA A 163 31.97 -4.18 62.79
CA ALA A 163 31.59 -2.93 62.12
C ALA A 163 31.87 -2.73 60.62
N GLY A 164 30.80 -2.35 59.89
CA GLY A 164 30.93 -1.61 58.64
C GLY A 164 29.75 -1.69 57.67
N LEU A 165 28.62 -1.06 58.00
CA LEU A 165 27.53 -0.70 57.09
C LEU A 165 27.99 0.23 55.96
N ALA A 166 27.46 0.05 54.73
CA ALA A 166 27.09 1.07 53.72
C ALA A 166 26.97 0.41 52.32
N GLN A 167 26.07 0.73 51.40
CA GLN A 167 24.83 1.52 51.37
C GLN A 167 24.18 1.26 49.99
N GLU A 168 22.88 1.48 49.90
CA GLU A 168 22.01 1.35 48.73
C GLU A 168 22.44 2.19 47.51
N LYS A 169 22.03 1.76 46.30
CA LYS A 169 21.10 2.58 45.49
C LYS A 169 20.38 1.80 44.38
N LYS A 170 19.05 1.75 44.50
CA LYS A 170 18.10 1.55 43.40
C LYS A 170 18.29 2.63 42.32
N VAL A 171 18.06 2.30 41.05
CA VAL A 171 17.05 2.99 40.22
C VAL A 171 16.43 1.98 39.25
N ASP A 172 15.13 1.84 39.41
CA ASP A 172 14.12 1.23 38.54
C ASP A 172 13.68 2.31 37.54
N GLU A 173 13.52 1.99 36.26
CA GLU A 173 12.61 2.74 35.38
C GLU A 173 12.15 1.88 34.21
N SER A 174 10.95 1.32 34.39
CA SER A 174 10.10 0.73 33.37
C SER A 174 9.22 1.80 32.70
N GLU A 175 9.09 1.66 31.38
CA GLU A 175 7.89 1.93 30.57
C GLU A 175 7.44 3.36 30.18
N ARG A 176 7.11 3.43 28.86
CA ARG A 176 6.00 4.12 28.18
C ARG A 176 6.17 5.53 27.58
N VAL A 177 6.27 5.49 26.25
CA VAL A 177 5.54 6.32 25.25
C VAL A 177 4.01 6.20 25.51
N PRO A 178 3.20 7.29 25.49
CA PRO A 178 2.61 7.90 24.28
C PRO A 178 2.43 9.44 24.42
N ALA A 179 1.93 10.25 23.49
CA ALA A 179 1.14 10.14 22.27
C ALA A 179 1.48 11.34 21.36
#